data_AF-B8NKB0-F1
#
_entry.id   AF-B8NKB0-F1
#
_cell.length_a   1.000
_cell.length_b   1.000
_cell.length_c   1.000
_cell.angle_alpha   90.00
_cell.angle_beta   90.00
_cell.angle_gamma   90.00
#
_symmetry.space_group_name_H-M   'P 1'
#
loop_
_entity.id
_entity.type
_entity.pdbx_description
1 polymer ?
#
loop_
_entity_poly.entity_id
_entity_poly.type
_entity_poly.pdbx_seq_one_letter_code
_entity_poly.pdbx_strand_id
1 'polypeptide(L)'
;MANDTKEIVDSLHEAAKNAVNTVYSDCTEVIERLREHESDTNWDAQLGEEINTLKRETGDLWENKKQFGLDQIDKLSGDVADTATELYQVMLGLLQRFIVTAVKWLQQAQDNASDWSQNSQSHIHDFEMKVDEWSEEALKKIDWWAGK
;
A
#
# COMPACT_ATOMS: atom_id res chain seq x y z
N MET A 1 -29.05 -2.35 -14.69
CA MET A 1 -27.97 -2.40 -15.71
C MET A 1 -27.03 -1.20 -15.55
N ALA A 2 -27.39 0.03 -15.95
CA ALA A 2 -26.51 1.20 -15.79
C ALA A 2 -26.29 1.65 -14.33
N ASN A 3 -27.30 1.51 -13.45
CA ASN A 3 -27.17 1.82 -12.02
C ASN A 3 -26.24 0.82 -11.31
N ASP A 4 -26.44 -0.47 -11.55
CA ASP A 4 -25.62 -1.56 -10.98
C ASP A 4 -24.14 -1.48 -11.42
N THR A 5 -23.89 -1.05 -12.66
CA THR A 5 -22.52 -0.85 -13.17
C THR A 5 -21.80 0.25 -12.40
N LYS A 6 -22.46 1.39 -12.21
CA LYS A 6 -21.88 2.52 -11.46
C LYS A 6 -21.61 2.12 -10.01
N GLU A 7 -22.55 1.43 -9.37
CA GLU A 7 -22.39 0.93 -7.99
C GLU A 7 -21.19 -0.03 -7.86
N ILE A 8 -20.96 -0.89 -8.85
CA ILE A 8 -19.80 -1.79 -8.88
C ILE A 8 -18.50 -0.99 -9.05
N VAL A 9 -18.45 -0.02 -9.97
CA VAL A 9 -17.26 0.82 -10.19
C VAL A 9 -16.94 1.65 -8.95
N ASP A 10 -17.96 2.27 -8.32
CA ASP A 10 -17.81 3.01 -7.06
C ASP A 10 -17.30 2.10 -5.93
N SER A 11 -17.77 0.84 -5.87
CA SER A 11 -17.31 -0.15 -4.90
C SER A 11 -15.84 -0.55 -5.11
N LEU A 12 -15.40 -0.68 -6.37
CA LEU A 12 -13.99 -0.95 -6.71
C LEU A 12 -13.09 0.23 -6.33
N HIS A 13 -13.54 1.46 -6.59
CA HIS A 13 -12.85 2.70 -6.24
C HIS A 13 -12.66 2.82 -4.72
N GLU A 14 -13.73 2.66 -3.94
CA GLU A 14 -13.67 2.71 -2.48
C GLU A 14 -12.85 1.56 -1.91
N ALA A 15 -12.90 0.35 -2.49
CA ALA A 15 -12.07 -0.76 -2.06
C ALA A 15 -10.57 -0.46 -2.23
N ALA A 16 -10.18 0.25 -3.30
CA ALA A 16 -8.80 0.67 -3.56
C ALA A 16 -8.35 1.78 -2.62
N LYS A 17 -9.17 2.82 -2.40
CA LYS A 17 -8.89 3.88 -1.41
C LYS A 17 -8.68 3.31 -0.01
N ASN A 18 -9.58 2.43 0.42
CA ASN A 18 -9.47 1.77 1.71
C ASN A 18 -8.18 0.94 1.82
N ALA A 19 -7.76 0.27 0.74
CA ALA A 19 -6.51 -0.46 0.74
C ALA A 19 -5.27 0.46 0.88
N VAL A 20 -5.25 1.63 0.23
CA VAL A 20 -4.16 2.60 0.41
C VAL A 20 -4.11 3.04 1.88
N ASN A 21 -5.27 3.37 2.47
CA ASN A 21 -5.35 3.79 3.87
C ASN A 21 -4.92 2.68 4.83
N THR A 22 -5.23 1.41 4.53
CA THR A 22 -4.74 0.27 5.31
C THR A 22 -3.22 0.18 5.24
N VAL A 23 -2.62 0.20 4.05
CA VAL A 23 -1.14 0.15 3.92
C VAL A 23 -0.47 1.34 4.59
N TYR A 24 -1.06 2.53 4.50
CA TYR A 24 -0.60 3.72 5.22
C TYR A 24 -0.62 3.49 6.74
N SER A 25 -1.70 2.92 7.27
CA SER A 25 -1.82 2.54 8.68
C SER A 25 -0.74 1.52 9.07
N ASP A 26 -0.56 0.46 8.28
CA ASP A 26 0.45 -0.58 8.54
C ASP A 26 1.86 0.04 8.57
N CYS A 27 2.18 0.95 7.64
CA CYS A 27 3.43 1.69 7.65
C CYS A 27 3.57 2.60 8.88
N THR A 28 2.47 3.21 9.33
CA THR A 28 2.46 4.04 10.55
C THR A 28 2.73 3.20 11.79
N GLU A 29 2.15 2.00 11.89
CA GLU A 29 2.44 1.07 12.98
C GLU A 29 3.90 0.61 12.97
N VAL A 30 4.48 0.34 11.79
CA VAL A 30 5.92 0.06 11.63
C VAL A 30 6.75 1.25 12.13
N ILE A 31 6.39 2.48 11.75
CA ILE A 31 7.08 3.70 12.21
C ILE A 31 7.03 3.81 13.73
N GLU A 32 5.89 3.56 14.36
CA GLU A 32 5.73 3.59 15.80
C GLU A 32 6.63 2.54 16.48
N ARG A 33 6.65 1.30 15.99
CA ARG A 33 7.54 0.25 16.50
C ARG A 33 9.01 0.61 16.36
N LEU A 34 9.42 1.18 15.21
CA LEU A 34 10.79 1.66 15.03
C LEU A 34 11.15 2.78 16.02
N ARG A 35 10.21 3.68 16.36
CA ARG A 35 10.42 4.71 17.39
C ARG A 35 10.56 4.12 18.80
N GLU A 36 9.79 3.08 19.13
CA GLU A 36 9.88 2.40 20.44
C GLU A 36 11.24 1.74 20.65
N HIS A 37 11.83 1.25 19.56
CA HIS A 37 13.11 0.55 19.56
C HIS A 37 14.31 1.45 19.29
N GLU A 38 14.14 2.78 19.37
CA GLU A 38 15.13 3.68 18.80
C GLU A 38 16.54 3.59 19.43
N SER A 39 16.56 3.31 20.73
CA SER A 39 17.79 3.20 21.50
C SER A 39 18.43 1.81 21.47
N ASP A 40 17.82 0.83 20.80
CA ASP A 40 18.25 -0.55 20.88
C ASP A 40 19.49 -0.81 20.03
N THR A 41 20.36 -1.73 20.46
CA THR A 41 21.58 -2.06 19.70
C THR A 41 21.35 -3.13 18.63
N ASN A 42 20.10 -3.60 18.45
CA ASN A 42 19.75 -4.72 17.58
C ASN A 42 18.86 -4.32 16.38
N TRP A 43 19.08 -3.10 15.88
CA TRP A 43 18.31 -2.49 14.81
C TRP A 43 18.19 -3.31 13.52
N ASP A 44 19.26 -4.00 13.12
CA ASP A 44 19.24 -4.84 11.91
C ASP A 44 18.18 -5.94 12.00
N ALA A 45 18.09 -6.62 13.16
CA ALA A 45 17.09 -7.65 13.38
C ALA A 45 15.67 -7.06 13.45
N GLN A 46 15.51 -5.89 14.07
CA GLN A 46 14.22 -5.18 14.18
C GLN A 46 13.71 -4.74 12.80
N LEU A 47 14.55 -4.11 11.99
CA LEU A 47 14.22 -3.77 10.60
C LEU A 47 13.85 -5.02 9.79
N GLY A 48 14.57 -6.14 10.00
CA GLY A 48 14.25 -7.42 9.38
C GLY A 48 12.87 -7.95 9.76
N GLU A 49 12.46 -7.82 11.01
CA GLU A 49 11.12 -8.19 11.48
C GLU A 49 10.05 -7.29 10.84
N GLU A 50 10.25 -5.97 10.84
CA GLU A 50 9.31 -5.01 10.25
C GLU A 50 9.12 -5.23 8.75
N ILE A 51 10.21 -5.51 8.01
CA ILE A 51 10.16 -5.87 6.59
C ILE A 51 9.29 -7.12 6.38
N ASN A 52 9.43 -8.13 7.23
CA ASN A 52 8.68 -9.38 7.11
C ASN A 52 7.20 -9.18 7.48
N THR A 53 6.91 -8.38 8.51
CA THR A 53 5.56 -7.99 8.90
C THR A 53 4.84 -7.30 7.75
N LEU A 54 5.46 -6.24 7.19
CA LEU A 54 4.89 -5.48 6.09
C LEU A 54 4.69 -6.36 4.85
N LYS A 55 5.66 -7.21 4.49
CA LYS A 55 5.51 -8.17 3.36
C LYS A 55 4.30 -9.10 3.53
N ARG A 56 4.09 -9.63 4.74
CA ARG A 56 2.99 -10.55 5.05
C ARG A 56 1.65 -9.85 5.00
N GLU A 57 1.45 -8.81 5.80
CA GLU A 57 0.19 -8.06 5.91
C GLU A 57 -0.25 -7.56 4.55
N THR A 58 0.73 -7.09 3.79
CA THR A 58 0.48 -6.58 2.47
C THR A 58 0.19 -7.65 1.43
N GLY A 59 0.85 -8.81 1.51
CA GLY A 59 0.56 -9.95 0.63
C GLY A 59 -0.89 -10.42 0.79
N ASP A 60 -1.34 -10.53 2.04
CA ASP A 60 -2.72 -10.90 2.38
C ASP A 60 -3.72 -9.84 1.90
N LEU A 61 -3.41 -8.56 2.10
CA LEU A 61 -4.23 -7.45 1.61
C LEU A 61 -4.37 -7.48 0.08
N TRP A 62 -3.27 -7.69 -0.65
CA TRP A 62 -3.27 -7.72 -2.10
C TRP A 62 -4.13 -8.86 -2.66
N GLU A 63 -3.99 -10.08 -2.13
CA GLU A 63 -4.77 -11.22 -2.62
C GLU A 63 -6.26 -11.05 -2.28
N ASN A 64 -6.59 -10.54 -1.09
CA ASN A 64 -7.96 -10.23 -0.70
C ASN A 64 -8.61 -9.20 -1.63
N LYS A 65 -7.89 -8.12 -1.96
CA LYS A 65 -8.41 -7.08 -2.86
C LYS A 65 -8.56 -7.61 -4.27
N LYS A 66 -7.54 -8.28 -4.79
CA LYS A 66 -7.60 -8.93 -6.10
C LYS A 66 -8.82 -9.85 -6.23
N GLN A 67 -9.07 -10.71 -5.24
CA GLN A 67 -10.23 -11.60 -5.27
C GLN A 67 -11.55 -10.82 -5.23
N PHE A 68 -11.67 -9.82 -4.35
CA PHE A 68 -12.84 -8.93 -4.32
C PHE A 68 -13.11 -8.30 -5.69
N GLY A 69 -12.08 -7.79 -6.37
CA GLY A 69 -12.24 -7.19 -7.69
C GLY A 69 -12.70 -8.19 -8.74
N LEU A 70 -12.11 -9.39 -8.77
CA LEU A 70 -12.56 -10.47 -9.65
C LEU A 70 -14.04 -10.80 -9.41
N ASP A 71 -14.45 -10.90 -8.14
CA ASP A 71 -15.85 -11.20 -7.76
C ASP A 71 -16.83 -10.08 -8.19
N GLN A 72 -16.41 -8.82 -8.17
CA GLN A 72 -17.25 -7.71 -8.65
C GLN A 72 -17.29 -7.62 -10.17
N ILE A 73 -16.16 -7.87 -10.84
CA ILE A 73 -16.06 -7.85 -12.30
C ILE A 73 -16.91 -8.97 -12.92
N ASP A 74 -16.97 -10.16 -12.31
CA ASP A 74 -17.77 -11.30 -12.78
C ASP A 74 -19.28 -11.00 -12.84
N LYS A 75 -19.74 -9.97 -12.12
CA LYS A 75 -21.14 -9.52 -12.13
C LYS A 75 -21.46 -8.59 -13.31
N LEU A 76 -20.45 -8.14 -14.04
CA LEU A 76 -20.59 -7.25 -15.20
C LEU A 76 -20.69 -8.06 -16.49
N SER A 77 -21.21 -7.45 -17.56
CA SER A 77 -21.37 -8.11 -18.86
C SER A 77 -20.90 -7.23 -20.02
N GLY A 78 -20.30 -7.88 -21.02
CA GLY A 78 -19.81 -7.22 -22.24
C GLY A 78 -18.72 -6.19 -21.97
N ASP A 79 -18.67 -5.15 -22.80
CA ASP A 79 -17.65 -4.08 -22.81
C ASP A 79 -17.46 -3.37 -21.45
N VAL A 80 -18.48 -3.42 -20.59
CA VAL A 80 -18.44 -2.86 -19.23
C VAL A 80 -17.51 -3.68 -18.33
N ALA A 81 -17.51 -5.01 -18.45
CA ALA A 81 -16.62 -5.88 -17.68
C ALA A 81 -15.16 -5.68 -18.09
N ASP A 82 -14.91 -5.51 -19.39
CA ASP A 82 -13.57 -5.24 -19.92
C ASP A 82 -13.04 -3.89 -19.40
N THR A 83 -13.86 -2.85 -19.49
CA THR A 83 -13.50 -1.52 -18.96
C THR A 83 -13.21 -1.59 -17.47
N ALA A 84 -14.11 -2.21 -16.67
CA ALA A 84 -13.94 -2.38 -15.23
C ALA A 84 -12.66 -3.14 -14.85
N THR A 85 -12.32 -4.16 -15.63
CA THR A 85 -11.07 -4.93 -15.47
C THR A 85 -9.85 -4.04 -15.67
N GLU A 86 -9.84 -3.22 -16.73
CA GLU A 86 -8.72 -2.32 -17.01
C GLU A 86 -8.48 -1.31 -15.88
N LEU A 87 -9.50 -0.53 -15.46
CA LEU A 87 -9.27 0.42 -14.35
C LEU A 87 -8.96 -0.31 -13.03
N TYR A 88 -9.53 -1.48 -12.76
CA TYR A 88 -9.21 -2.22 -11.53
C TYR A 88 -7.78 -2.76 -11.49
N GLN A 89 -7.27 -3.27 -12.61
CA GLN A 89 -5.87 -3.67 -12.71
C GLN A 89 -4.92 -2.48 -12.51
N VAL A 90 -5.27 -1.30 -13.02
CA VAL A 90 -4.52 -0.07 -12.76
C VAL A 90 -4.53 0.28 -11.26
N MET A 91 -5.69 0.18 -10.60
CA MET A 91 -5.81 0.42 -9.15
C MET A 91 -4.94 -0.56 -8.33
N LEU A 92 -5.00 -1.86 -8.63
CA LEU A 92 -4.15 -2.86 -7.98
C LEU A 92 -2.65 -2.60 -8.22
N GLY A 93 -2.28 -2.16 -9.42
CA GLY A 93 -0.89 -1.82 -9.75
C GLY A 93 -0.37 -0.62 -8.93
N LEU A 94 -1.21 0.37 -8.67
CA LEU A 94 -0.86 1.52 -7.81
C LEU A 94 -0.66 1.10 -6.36
N LEU A 95 -1.58 0.29 -5.82
CA LEU A 95 -1.44 -0.30 -4.49
C LEU A 95 -0.13 -1.07 -4.38
N GLN A 96 0.10 -2.01 -5.31
CA GLN A 96 1.33 -2.81 -5.33
C GLN A 96 2.59 -1.94 -5.40
N ARG A 97 2.56 -0.82 -6.13
CA ARG A 97 3.68 0.10 -6.21
C ARG A 97 3.97 0.80 -4.89
N PHE A 98 2.94 1.29 -4.18
CA PHE A 98 3.10 1.91 -2.86
C PHE A 98 3.81 0.93 -1.91
N ILE A 99 3.27 -0.27 -1.82
CA ILE A 99 3.77 -1.39 -1.02
C ILE A 99 5.24 -1.71 -1.30
N VAL A 100 5.57 -1.94 -2.58
CA VAL A 100 6.91 -2.36 -2.98
C VAL A 100 7.93 -1.25 -2.68
N THR A 101 7.50 0.00 -2.75
CA THR A 101 8.38 1.14 -2.46
C THR A 101 8.69 1.24 -0.97
N ALA A 102 7.68 1.06 -0.10
CA ALA A 102 7.89 1.02 1.36
C ALA A 102 8.83 -0.12 1.78
N VAL A 103 8.58 -1.35 1.29
CA VAL A 103 9.44 -2.50 1.57
C VAL A 103 10.88 -2.28 1.09
N LYS A 104 11.06 -1.74 -0.12
CA LYS A 104 12.40 -1.46 -0.65
C LYS A 104 13.15 -0.44 0.18
N TRP A 105 12.46 0.60 0.65
CA TRP A 105 13.07 1.62 1.48
C TRP A 105 13.56 1.02 2.80
N LEU A 106 12.74 0.22 3.48
CA LEU A 106 13.13 -0.51 4.71
C LEU A 106 14.26 -1.53 4.46
N GLN A 107 14.29 -2.18 3.29
CA GLN A 107 15.37 -3.09 2.93
C GLN A 107 16.70 -2.34 2.75
N GLN A 108 16.67 -1.18 2.09
CA GLN A 108 17.85 -0.31 1.94
C GLN A 108 18.34 0.23 3.28
N ALA A 109 17.41 0.49 4.20
CA ALA A 109 17.73 0.84 5.57
C ALA A 109 18.49 -0.27 6.29
N GLN A 110 17.98 -1.50 6.20
CA GLN A 110 18.61 -2.68 6.76
C GLN A 110 20.02 -2.91 6.19
N ASP A 111 20.17 -2.80 4.87
CA ASP A 111 21.47 -2.94 4.18
C ASP A 111 22.51 -1.92 4.66
N ASN A 112 22.06 -0.78 5.20
CA ASN A 112 22.89 0.29 5.76
C ASN A 112 22.79 0.38 7.30
N ALA A 113 22.68 -0.77 7.99
CA ALA A 113 22.41 -0.86 9.42
C ALA A 113 23.30 0.04 10.32
N SER A 114 24.58 0.25 9.97
CA SER A 114 25.47 1.11 10.77
C SER A 114 25.10 2.58 10.71
N ASP A 115 24.65 3.07 9.56
CA ASP A 115 24.18 4.45 9.39
C ASP A 115 22.84 4.64 10.11
N TRP A 116 21.97 3.64 10.02
CA TRP A 116 20.72 3.60 10.76
C TRP A 116 20.91 3.63 12.27
N SER A 117 21.85 2.85 12.80
CA SER A 117 22.18 2.87 14.24
C SER A 117 22.64 4.25 14.72
N GLN A 118 23.14 5.12 13.84
CA GLN A 118 23.63 6.45 14.19
C GLN A 118 22.60 7.54 13.92
N ASN A 119 21.71 7.33 12.94
CA ASN A 119 20.83 8.35 12.38
C ASN A 119 19.34 7.92 12.33
N SER A 120 18.95 6.93 13.13
CA SER A 120 17.61 6.31 13.17
C SER A 120 16.47 7.33 13.16
N GLN A 121 16.56 8.37 13.97
CA GLN A 121 15.57 9.45 14.08
C GLN A 121 15.32 10.15 12.74
N SER A 122 16.39 10.50 12.03
CA SER A 122 16.31 11.14 10.72
C SER A 122 15.70 10.20 9.70
N HIS A 123 16.10 8.93 9.73
CA HIS A 123 15.59 7.95 8.79
C HIS A 123 14.11 7.64 9.03
N ILE A 124 13.68 7.47 10.28
CA ILE A 124 12.27 7.28 10.63
C ILE A 124 11.43 8.46 10.13
N HIS A 125 11.93 9.69 10.30
CA HIS A 125 11.24 10.87 9.79
C HIS A 125 11.18 10.90 8.25
N ASP A 126 12.27 10.54 7.57
CA ASP A 126 12.28 10.42 6.11
C ASP A 126 11.30 9.34 5.62
N PHE A 127 11.17 8.23 6.36
CA PHE A 127 10.20 7.18 6.04
C PHE A 127 8.76 7.69 6.15
N GLU A 128 8.44 8.38 7.25
CA GLU A 128 7.13 8.99 7.49
C GLU A 128 6.76 9.94 6.35
N MET A 129 7.65 10.86 5.99
CA MET A 129 7.44 11.75 4.84
C MET A 129 7.22 11.00 3.52
N LYS A 130 7.96 9.91 3.30
CA LYS A 130 7.83 9.10 2.08
C LYS A 130 6.50 8.35 2.04
N VAL A 131 6.05 7.81 3.17
CA VAL A 131 4.75 7.15 3.31
C VAL A 131 3.61 8.13 3.02
N ASP A 132 3.70 9.36 3.54
CA ASP A 132 2.78 10.45 3.20
C ASP A 132 2.76 10.72 1.69
N GLU A 133 3.93 10.97 1.08
CA GLU A 133 4.06 11.24 -0.36
C GLU A 133 3.47 10.12 -1.23
N TRP A 134 3.79 8.87 -0.92
CA TRP A 134 3.34 7.71 -1.71
C TRP A 134 1.85 7.47 -1.57
N SER A 135 1.30 7.63 -0.36
CA SER A 135 -0.13 7.49 -0.11
C SER A 135 -0.91 8.58 -0.83
N GLU A 136 -0.47 9.84 -0.76
CA GLU A 136 -1.07 10.95 -1.50
C GLU A 136 -1.03 10.72 -3.02
N GLU A 137 0.10 10.27 -3.56
CA GLU A 137 0.22 10.00 -5.00
C GLU A 137 -0.74 8.88 -5.44
N ALA A 138 -0.84 7.81 -4.65
CA ALA A 138 -1.74 6.71 -4.91
C ALA A 138 -3.21 7.18 -4.89
N LEU A 139 -3.62 7.90 -3.84
CA LEU A 139 -4.98 8.43 -3.70
C LEU A 139 -5.33 9.40 -4.83
N LYS A 140 -4.46 10.36 -5.16
CA LYS A 140 -4.67 11.31 -6.27
C LYS A 140 -4.91 10.59 -7.60
N LYS A 141 -4.16 9.52 -7.88
CA LYS A 141 -4.31 8.73 -9.11
C LYS A 141 -5.58 7.89 -9.12
N ILE A 142 -5.96 7.33 -7.97
CA ILE A 142 -7.20 6.59 -7.79
C ILE A 142 -8.41 7.52 -7.99
N ASP A 143 -8.41 8.71 -7.39
CA ASP A 143 -9.48 9.70 -7.53
C ASP A 143 -9.57 10.31 -8.93
N TRP A 144 -8.43 10.59 -9.57
CA TRP A 144 -8.41 11.03 -10.97
C TRP A 144 -9.09 10.02 -11.89
N TRP A 145 -8.92 8.73 -11.63
CA TRP A 145 -9.56 7.66 -12.39
C TRP A 145 -11.07 7.60 -12.18
N ALA A 146 -11.56 7.80 -10.96
CA ALA A 146 -12.99 7.81 -10.66
C ALA A 146 -13.73 9.01 -11.28
N GLY A 147 -13.00 10.10 -11.59
CA GLY A 147 -13.54 11.27 -12.28
C GLY A 147 -13.50 11.21 -13.80
N LYS A 148 -12.98 10.12 -14.39
CA LYS A 148 -12.92 9.90 -15.84
C LYS A 148 -14.17 9.21 -16.39
#